data_AF-A0A2K0U1W5-F1
#
_entry.id   AF-A0A2K0U1W5-F1
#
_cell.length_a   1.000
_cell.length_b   1.000
_cell.length_c   1.000
_cell.angle_alpha   90.00
_cell.angle_beta   90.00
_cell.angle_gamma   90.00
#
_symmetry.space_group_name_H-M   'P 1'
#
loop_
_entity.id
_entity.type
_entity.pdbx_description
1 polymer ?
#
loop_
_entity_poly.entity_id
_entity_poly.type
_entity_poly.pdbx_seq_one_letter_code
_entity_poly.pdbx_strand_id
1 'polypeptide(L)'
;MKPTIGTVCMDGVIPVSKSLDSVGAMARSPADLVMVIEMLQATVPNHDESLSQLMTQKWDGLRIGFVDERIWKLPESLCKNDDEALFQMRKEYHSAMKILSDAGVHVEYPVQLPPGDKVWPGIGDIISYEFQQVFNHYLETLDSSQVRNLQELVDWNRQHADRELPQEYPSQSSLESALQCNISVTENAETLAFLRKLAGPDGIDRILNLFNLDAIASLADSPLSSVASAAGYPIATMPLGILDMNGRPFGISMTAGKHQEKKLFQIMSAWETLGARQPPPALMEEINQAQPS
;
A
#
# COMPACT_ATOMS: atom_id res chain seq x y z
N MET A 1 -2.27 -4.94 -4.51
CA MET A 1 -0.85 -5.06 -4.88
C MET A 1 -0.43 -3.73 -5.48
N LYS A 2 0.58 -3.08 -4.89
CA LYS A 2 1.24 -1.90 -5.46
C LYS A 2 2.61 -2.37 -5.97
N PRO A 3 2.91 -2.27 -7.27
CA PRO A 3 4.19 -2.69 -7.81
C PRO A 3 5.30 -1.67 -7.46
N THR A 4 6.54 -1.96 -7.89
CA THR A 4 7.66 -1.02 -7.80
C THR A 4 7.32 0.25 -8.57
N ILE A 5 7.65 1.41 -8.00
CA ILE A 5 7.40 2.71 -8.64
C ILE A 5 8.13 2.76 -9.99
N GLY A 6 7.45 3.24 -11.03
CA GLY A 6 7.96 3.33 -12.40
C GLY A 6 7.80 2.07 -13.24
N THR A 7 7.16 1.01 -12.73
CA THR A 7 6.86 -0.21 -13.52
C THR A 7 5.50 -0.20 -14.21
N VAL A 8 4.68 0.82 -13.95
CA VAL A 8 3.36 1.02 -14.57
C VAL A 8 3.29 2.47 -15.06
N CYS A 9 2.68 2.69 -16.23
CA CYS A 9 2.45 4.03 -16.78
C CYS A 9 1.45 4.80 -15.90
N MET A 10 1.74 6.08 -15.64
CA MET A 10 0.89 6.97 -14.83
C MET A 10 0.10 7.98 -15.69
N ASP A 11 0.20 7.90 -17.02
CA ASP A 11 -0.50 8.82 -17.91
C ASP A 11 -2.02 8.71 -17.72
N GLY A 12 -2.69 9.87 -17.64
CA GLY A 12 -4.13 9.95 -17.40
C GLY A 12 -4.57 9.74 -15.95
N VAL A 13 -3.66 9.44 -15.02
CA VAL A 13 -3.96 9.38 -13.58
C VAL A 13 -3.77 10.76 -12.95
N ILE A 14 -4.73 11.21 -12.13
CA ILE A 14 -4.56 12.43 -11.32
C ILE A 14 -3.43 12.16 -10.30
N PRO A 15 -2.28 12.85 -10.39
CA PRO A 15 -1.13 12.55 -9.55
C PRO A 15 -1.21 13.30 -8.21
N VAL A 16 -0.59 12.72 -7.18
CA VAL A 16 -0.30 13.34 -5.89
C VAL A 16 1.19 13.60 -5.73
N SER A 17 2.04 12.62 -6.06
CA SER A 17 3.50 12.72 -5.96
C SER A 17 4.15 11.82 -7.01
N LYS A 18 4.95 12.43 -7.90
CA LYS A 18 5.73 11.68 -8.91
C LYS A 18 6.70 10.69 -8.26
N SER A 19 7.12 10.96 -7.03
CA SER A 19 8.09 10.15 -6.31
C SER A 19 7.42 9.00 -5.54
N LEU A 20 6.13 9.03 -5.24
CA LEU A 20 5.48 8.04 -4.38
C LEU A 20 4.35 7.27 -5.07
N ASP A 21 3.75 7.87 -6.09
CA ASP A 21 2.60 7.30 -6.77
C ASP A 21 2.96 6.06 -7.59
N SER A 22 2.01 5.14 -7.61
CA SER A 22 2.03 3.96 -8.46
C SER A 22 0.62 3.42 -8.58
N VAL A 23 0.16 3.19 -9.81
CA VAL A 23 -1.05 2.40 -10.04
C VAL A 23 -0.77 0.95 -9.67
N GLY A 24 -1.62 0.42 -8.80
CA GLY A 24 -1.67 -0.99 -8.46
C GLY A 24 -2.96 -1.63 -8.91
N ALA A 25 -3.17 -2.86 -8.49
CA ALA A 25 -4.42 -3.58 -8.72
C ALA A 25 -5.02 -4.05 -7.39
N MET A 26 -6.34 -4.22 -7.40
CA MET A 26 -7.14 -4.82 -6.34
C MET A 26 -8.03 -5.88 -6.97
N ALA A 27 -8.05 -7.07 -6.40
CA ALA A 27 -8.87 -8.17 -6.89
C ALA A 27 -9.26 -9.10 -5.74
N ARG A 28 -10.15 -10.07 -6.03
CA ARG A 28 -10.57 -11.05 -5.03
C ARG A 28 -9.58 -12.19 -4.85
N SER A 29 -8.93 -12.59 -5.94
CA SER A 29 -7.96 -13.68 -6.00
C SER A 29 -6.60 -13.18 -6.53
N PRO A 30 -5.49 -13.86 -6.21
CA PRO A 30 -4.19 -13.62 -6.83
C PRO A 30 -4.21 -13.84 -8.35
N ALA A 31 -5.01 -14.80 -8.84
CA ALA A 31 -5.15 -15.09 -10.26
C ALA A 31 -5.76 -13.92 -11.05
N ASP A 32 -6.80 -13.27 -10.53
CA ASP A 32 -7.36 -12.06 -11.15
C ASP A 32 -6.36 -10.90 -11.04
N LEU A 33 -5.70 -10.78 -9.88
CA LEU A 33 -4.77 -9.70 -9.60
C LEU A 33 -3.56 -9.71 -10.53
N VAL A 34 -3.04 -10.90 -10.84
CA VAL A 34 -1.87 -11.06 -11.71
C VAL A 34 -2.20 -10.69 -13.15
N MET A 35 -3.39 -11.06 -13.65
CA MET A 35 -3.83 -10.67 -15.00
C MET A 35 -3.90 -9.15 -15.16
N VAL A 36 -4.47 -8.44 -14.15
CA VAL A 36 -4.56 -6.98 -14.20
C VAL A 36 -3.18 -6.32 -14.14
N ILE A 37 -2.28 -6.81 -13.28
CA ILE A 37 -0.93 -6.26 -13.18
C ILE A 37 -0.11 -6.54 -14.45
N GLU A 38 -0.21 -7.72 -15.05
CA GLU A 38 0.42 -8.01 -16.35
C GLU A 38 -0.06 -7.02 -17.43
N MET A 39 -1.36 -6.75 -17.51
CA MET A 39 -1.90 -5.76 -18.45
C MET A 39 -1.37 -4.35 -18.19
N LEU A 40 -1.27 -3.93 -16.93
CA LEU A 40 -0.75 -2.62 -16.54
C LEU A 40 0.75 -2.47 -16.81
N GLN A 41 1.53 -3.54 -16.71
CA GLN A 41 2.98 -3.52 -16.94
C GLN A 41 3.37 -3.73 -18.41
N ALA A 42 2.50 -4.35 -19.21
CA ALA A 42 2.71 -4.55 -20.65
C ALA A 42 2.86 -3.23 -21.43
N THR A 43 2.47 -2.10 -20.85
CA THR A 43 2.64 -0.76 -21.46
C THR A 43 4.07 -0.21 -21.32
N VAL A 44 4.96 -0.89 -20.57
CA VAL A 44 6.34 -0.45 -20.31
C VAL A 44 7.33 -1.37 -21.06
N PRO A 45 8.42 -0.84 -21.68
CA PRO A 45 9.41 -1.66 -22.38
C PRO A 45 10.09 -2.70 -21.47
N ASN A 46 10.45 -3.86 -22.05
CA ASN A 46 11.14 -4.98 -21.38
C ASN A 46 10.32 -5.72 -20.31
N HIS A 47 8.99 -5.77 -20.43
CA HIS A 47 8.18 -6.71 -19.65
C HIS A 47 8.36 -8.12 -20.20
N ASP A 48 9.21 -8.90 -19.52
CA ASP A 48 9.41 -10.32 -19.78
C ASP A 48 9.14 -11.06 -18.47
N GLU A 49 7.91 -11.54 -18.31
CA GLU A 49 7.57 -12.84 -17.73
C GLU A 49 6.05 -13.02 -17.58
N SER A 50 5.58 -14.24 -17.84
CA SER A 50 4.21 -14.66 -17.56
C SER A 50 4.05 -14.89 -16.04
N LEU A 51 3.73 -13.83 -15.30
CA LEU A 51 3.45 -13.88 -13.87
C LEU A 51 2.30 -14.84 -13.54
N SER A 52 1.36 -15.04 -14.45
CA SER A 52 0.27 -16.04 -14.30
C SER A 52 0.78 -17.47 -14.04
N GLN A 53 1.99 -17.81 -14.51
CA GLN A 53 2.61 -19.12 -14.22
C GLN A 53 2.98 -19.31 -12.74
N LEU A 54 3.02 -18.23 -11.95
CA LEU A 54 3.30 -18.25 -10.53
C LEU A 54 2.09 -18.66 -9.68
N MET A 55 0.91 -18.85 -10.29
CA MET A 55 -0.33 -19.28 -9.63
C MET A 55 -0.31 -20.79 -9.32
N THR A 56 0.79 -21.27 -8.73
CA THR A 56 1.04 -22.69 -8.42
C THR A 56 0.39 -23.17 -7.12
N GLN A 57 -0.05 -22.25 -6.26
CA GLN A 57 -0.50 -22.51 -4.89
C GLN A 57 0.53 -23.29 -4.06
N LYS A 58 1.82 -22.99 -4.25
CA LYS A 58 2.93 -23.64 -3.54
C LYS A 58 3.86 -22.62 -2.91
N TRP A 59 4.33 -22.97 -1.72
CA TRP A 59 5.30 -22.15 -0.99
C TRP A 59 6.72 -22.26 -1.52
N ASP A 60 7.08 -23.30 -2.28
CA ASP A 60 8.33 -23.45 -3.05
C ASP A 60 9.62 -22.95 -2.36
N GLY A 61 9.76 -23.20 -1.05
CA GLY A 61 10.95 -22.83 -0.26
C GLY A 61 11.04 -21.35 0.13
N LEU A 62 9.96 -20.58 -0.04
CA LEU A 62 9.86 -19.17 0.34
C LEU A 62 10.20 -18.96 1.83
N ARG A 63 10.82 -17.82 2.11
CA ARG A 63 11.33 -17.44 3.43
C ARG A 63 10.73 -16.08 3.83
N ILE A 64 9.96 -16.03 4.91
CA ILE A 64 9.19 -14.83 5.28
C ILE A 64 9.60 -14.36 6.67
N GLY A 65 9.99 -13.09 6.79
CA GLY A 65 10.21 -12.42 8.06
C GLY A 65 8.95 -11.72 8.54
N PHE A 66 8.68 -11.73 9.84
CA PHE A 66 7.54 -11.06 10.44
C PHE A 66 8.02 -10.04 11.46
N VAL A 67 7.52 -8.80 11.37
CA VAL A 67 7.77 -7.78 12.41
C VAL A 67 6.95 -8.09 13.67
N ASP A 68 7.44 -7.63 14.83
CA ASP A 68 6.69 -7.68 16.09
C ASP A 68 5.48 -6.74 16.01
N GLU A 69 4.27 -7.31 15.99
CA GLU A 69 3.02 -6.58 15.77
C GLU A 69 2.62 -5.66 16.94
N ARG A 70 3.27 -5.79 18.09
CA ARG A 70 3.03 -4.94 19.26
C ARG A 70 3.78 -3.62 19.14
N ILE A 71 4.92 -3.66 18.46
CA ILE A 71 5.77 -2.51 18.17
C ILE A 71 5.36 -1.89 16.83
N TRP A 72 5.13 -2.73 15.82
CA TRP A 72 4.76 -2.33 14.46
C TRP A 72 3.25 -2.11 14.30
N LYS A 73 2.74 -1.09 14.98
CA LYS A 73 1.36 -0.61 14.85
C LYS A 73 1.30 0.87 14.50
N LEU A 74 0.19 1.30 13.94
CA LEU A 74 -0.08 2.72 13.72
C LEU A 74 -0.23 3.47 15.06
N PRO A 75 0.12 4.77 15.12
CA PRO A 75 -0.16 5.60 16.29
C PRO A 75 -1.67 5.77 16.49
N GLU A 76 -2.09 5.99 17.75
CA GLU A 76 -3.51 6.15 18.11
C GLU A 76 -4.20 7.34 17.42
N SER A 77 -3.42 8.34 17.01
CA SER A 77 -3.91 9.47 16.21
C SER A 77 -4.41 9.06 14.81
N LEU A 78 -3.91 7.94 14.28
CA LEU A 78 -4.30 7.39 12.97
C LEU A 78 -5.24 6.20 13.11
N CYS A 79 -4.98 5.31 14.06
CA CYS A 79 -5.81 4.13 14.31
C CYS A 79 -5.98 3.95 15.81
N LYS A 80 -7.19 4.20 16.31
CA LYS A 80 -7.51 4.00 17.73
C LYS A 80 -7.29 2.55 18.10
N ASN A 81 -6.58 2.32 19.20
CA ASN A 81 -6.40 0.99 19.74
C ASN A 81 -7.73 0.50 20.32
N ASP A 82 -8.06 -0.75 20.02
CA ASP A 82 -9.13 -1.51 20.64
C ASP A 82 -8.56 -2.85 21.09
N ASP A 83 -8.65 -3.16 22.38
CA ASP A 83 -7.96 -4.30 22.97
C ASP A 83 -8.50 -5.65 22.47
N GLU A 84 -9.80 -5.75 22.23
CA GLU A 84 -10.44 -6.97 21.72
C GLU A 84 -10.04 -7.22 20.27
N ALA A 85 -10.10 -6.18 19.43
CA ALA A 85 -9.64 -6.26 18.04
C ALA A 85 -8.15 -6.61 17.97
N LEU A 86 -7.31 -5.93 18.76
CA LEU A 86 -5.87 -6.20 18.81
C LEU A 86 -5.56 -7.62 19.29
N PHE A 87 -6.31 -8.13 20.27
CA PHE A 87 -6.15 -9.51 20.74
C PHE A 87 -6.44 -10.51 19.62
N GLN A 88 -7.57 -10.37 18.91
CA GLN A 88 -7.92 -11.25 17.81
C GLN A 88 -6.90 -11.16 16.66
N MET A 89 -6.55 -9.94 16.22
CA MET A 89 -5.58 -9.73 15.13
C MET A 89 -4.22 -10.35 15.45
N ARG A 90 -3.74 -10.21 16.69
CA ARG A 90 -2.49 -10.84 17.16
C ARG A 90 -2.57 -12.35 17.13
N LYS A 91 -3.66 -12.91 17.67
CA LYS A 91 -3.88 -14.36 17.69
C LYS A 91 -3.83 -14.93 16.27
N GLU A 92 -4.54 -14.32 15.32
CA GLU A 92 -4.56 -14.80 13.93
C GLU A 92 -3.23 -14.57 13.21
N TYR A 93 -2.51 -13.49 13.51
CA TYR A 93 -1.17 -13.22 12.96
C TYR A 93 -0.14 -14.29 13.38
N HIS A 94 -0.12 -14.65 14.66
CA HIS A 94 0.74 -15.74 15.18
C HIS A 94 0.27 -17.12 14.72
N SER A 95 -1.05 -17.32 14.57
CA SER A 95 -1.61 -18.55 13.97
C SER A 95 -1.13 -18.74 12.54
N ALA A 96 -1.16 -17.68 11.72
CA ALA A 96 -0.63 -17.74 10.36
C ALA A 96 0.86 -18.10 10.32
N MET A 97 1.71 -17.48 11.17
CA MET A 97 3.12 -17.86 11.27
C MET A 97 3.30 -19.36 11.58
N LYS A 98 2.49 -19.89 12.49
CA LYS A 98 2.50 -21.31 12.82
C LYS A 98 2.10 -22.19 11.64
N ILE A 99 1.01 -21.85 10.94
CA ILE A 99 0.55 -22.62 9.78
C ILE A 99 1.62 -22.63 8.67
N LEU A 100 2.28 -21.49 8.43
CA LEU A 100 3.38 -21.40 7.47
C LEU A 100 4.57 -22.27 7.87
N SER A 101 4.95 -22.23 9.15
CA SER A 101 6.04 -23.05 9.68
C SER A 101 5.73 -24.54 9.58
N ASP A 102 4.50 -24.94 9.90
CA ASP A 102 4.03 -26.33 9.78
C ASP A 102 3.97 -26.78 8.30
N ALA A 103 3.77 -25.85 7.37
CA ALA A 103 3.84 -26.07 5.92
C ALA A 103 5.27 -26.07 5.35
N GLY A 104 6.31 -25.93 6.19
CA GLY A 104 7.71 -25.97 5.79
C GLY A 104 8.28 -24.64 5.28
N VAL A 105 7.53 -23.54 5.42
CA VAL A 105 8.02 -22.18 5.12
C VAL A 105 9.00 -21.77 6.21
N HIS A 106 10.13 -21.16 5.82
CA HIS A 106 11.01 -20.57 6.81
C HIS A 106 10.38 -19.27 7.33
N VAL A 107 10.08 -19.23 8.63
CA VAL A 107 9.53 -18.07 9.31
C VAL A 107 10.56 -17.50 10.27
N GLU A 108 10.91 -16.23 10.08
CA GLU A 108 11.79 -15.48 10.99
C GLU A 108 10.94 -14.47 11.77
N TYR A 109 10.96 -14.53 13.11
CA TYR A 109 10.22 -13.61 13.96
C TYR A 109 10.94 -13.38 15.30
N PRO A 110 11.11 -12.12 15.75
CA PRO A 110 10.78 -10.88 15.06
C PRO A 110 11.93 -10.36 14.17
N VAL A 111 11.61 -9.79 13.02
CA VAL A 111 12.54 -8.95 12.25
C VAL A 111 12.32 -7.46 12.55
N GLN A 112 13.36 -6.64 12.37
CA GLN A 112 13.35 -5.21 12.72
C GLN A 112 13.53 -4.33 11.49
N LEU A 113 12.48 -3.60 11.12
CA LEU A 113 12.53 -2.56 10.09
C LEU A 113 12.69 -1.16 10.73
N PRO A 114 13.09 -0.13 9.95
CA PRO A 114 13.02 1.25 10.39
C PRO A 114 11.58 1.64 10.76
N PRO A 115 11.35 2.29 11.91
CA PRO A 115 9.99 2.59 12.37
C PRO A 115 9.31 3.65 11.49
N GLY A 116 7.97 3.59 11.44
CA GLY A 116 7.14 4.44 10.57
C GLY A 116 7.28 5.94 10.82
N ASP A 117 7.51 6.33 12.08
CA ASP A 117 7.70 7.72 12.51
C ASP A 117 8.95 8.38 11.89
N LYS A 118 9.91 7.58 11.40
CA LYS A 118 11.09 8.08 10.68
C LYS A 118 10.84 8.33 9.19
N VAL A 119 9.77 7.77 8.61
CA VAL A 119 9.45 7.95 7.18
C VAL A 119 8.29 8.92 6.94
N TRP A 120 7.30 8.99 7.84
CA TRP A 120 6.09 9.81 7.62
C TRP A 120 6.34 11.31 7.43
N PRO A 121 7.21 11.98 8.24
CA PRO A 121 7.46 13.41 8.04
C PRO A 121 8.00 13.69 6.64
N GLY A 122 9.01 12.92 6.22
CA GLY A 122 9.58 13.06 4.88
C GLY A 122 8.57 12.76 3.78
N ILE A 123 7.71 11.75 3.92
CA ILE A 123 6.64 11.49 2.95
C ILE A 123 5.71 12.72 2.83
N GLY A 124 5.35 13.32 3.96
CA GLY A 124 4.53 14.54 3.99
C GLY A 124 5.21 15.72 3.29
N ASP A 125 6.52 15.89 3.49
CA ASP A 125 7.32 16.93 2.82
C ASP A 125 7.36 16.72 1.30
N ILE A 126 7.59 15.48 0.85
CA ILE A 126 7.58 15.12 -0.58
C ILE A 126 6.23 15.43 -1.20
N ILE A 127 5.12 15.01 -0.58
CA ILE A 127 3.76 15.27 -1.10
C ILE A 127 3.50 16.78 -1.15
N SER A 128 3.83 17.51 -0.09
CA SER A 128 3.59 18.96 0.00
C SER A 128 4.33 19.72 -1.09
N TYR A 129 5.58 19.33 -1.37
CA TYR A 129 6.39 19.95 -2.42
C TYR A 129 5.95 19.55 -3.83
N GLU A 130 5.70 18.26 -4.07
CA GLU A 130 5.47 17.75 -5.43
C GLU A 130 4.04 18.00 -5.93
N PHE A 131 3.03 17.97 -5.05
CA PHE A 131 1.62 17.94 -5.45
C PHE A 131 1.22 19.06 -6.40
N GLN A 132 1.50 20.32 -6.06
CA GLN A 132 1.12 21.45 -6.92
C GLN A 132 1.72 21.33 -8.33
N GLN A 133 2.99 20.94 -8.42
CA GLN A 133 3.70 20.83 -9.70
C GLN A 133 3.10 19.71 -10.56
N VAL A 134 2.91 18.52 -9.99
CA VAL A 134 2.39 17.37 -10.75
C VAL A 134 0.91 17.53 -11.10
N PHE A 135 0.12 18.14 -10.22
CA PHE A 135 -1.30 18.39 -10.45
C PHE A 135 -1.52 19.44 -11.54
N ASN A 136 -0.76 20.54 -11.51
CA ASN A 136 -0.81 21.56 -12.57
C ASN A 136 -0.42 20.95 -13.93
N HIS A 137 0.66 20.17 -13.96
CA HIS A 137 1.06 19.49 -15.19
C HIS A 137 -0.03 18.54 -15.71
N TYR A 138 -0.68 17.78 -14.84
CA TYR A 138 -1.82 16.93 -15.22
C TYR A 138 -2.95 17.75 -15.87
N LEU A 139 -3.34 18.88 -15.28
CA LEU A 139 -4.40 19.75 -15.83
C LEU A 139 -4.05 20.35 -17.20
N GLU A 140 -2.76 20.57 -17.48
CA GLU A 140 -2.29 20.99 -18.80
C GLU A 140 -2.47 19.91 -19.88
N THR A 141 -2.48 18.63 -19.49
CA THR A 141 -2.71 17.51 -20.43
C THR A 141 -4.17 17.31 -20.82
N LEU A 142 -5.11 17.95 -20.11
CA LEU A 142 -6.54 17.78 -20.36
C LEU A 142 -7.02 18.68 -21.51
N ASP A 143 -7.69 18.08 -22.50
CA ASP A 143 -8.35 18.82 -23.57
C ASP A 143 -9.38 19.83 -23.02
N SER A 144 -10.19 19.40 -22.04
CA SER A 144 -11.21 20.21 -21.38
C SER A 144 -11.10 20.12 -19.86
N SER A 145 -11.06 21.28 -19.21
CA SER A 145 -11.17 21.39 -17.75
C SER A 145 -11.76 22.76 -17.37
N GLN A 146 -12.52 22.81 -16.28
CA GLN A 146 -13.04 24.08 -15.72
C GLN A 146 -11.96 24.89 -14.99
N VAL A 147 -10.88 24.23 -14.57
CA VAL A 147 -9.73 24.82 -13.87
C VAL A 147 -8.43 24.34 -14.52
N ARG A 148 -7.40 25.17 -14.56
CA ARG A 148 -6.13 24.89 -15.23
C ARG A 148 -4.94 24.74 -14.29
N ASN A 149 -5.13 24.97 -12.99
CA ASN A 149 -4.10 24.78 -11.97
C ASN A 149 -4.75 24.63 -10.58
N LEU A 150 -3.93 24.31 -9.57
CA LEU A 150 -4.35 24.15 -8.18
C LEU A 150 -4.96 25.41 -7.57
N GLN A 151 -4.47 26.60 -7.93
CA GLN A 151 -5.00 27.86 -7.41
C GLN A 151 -6.44 28.07 -7.87
N GLU A 152 -6.70 27.83 -9.17
CA GLU A 152 -8.04 27.90 -9.73
C GLU A 152 -8.98 26.86 -9.12
N LEU A 153 -8.51 25.64 -8.81
CA LEU A 153 -9.31 24.65 -8.08
C LEU A 153 -9.71 25.16 -6.69
N VAL A 154 -8.75 25.71 -5.94
CA VAL A 154 -9.00 26.26 -4.59
C VAL A 154 -10.02 27.40 -4.63
N ASP A 155 -9.94 28.28 -5.63
CA ASP A 155 -10.87 29.39 -5.78
C ASP A 155 -12.24 28.93 -6.30
N TRP A 156 -12.28 27.93 -7.18
CA TRP A 156 -13.52 27.32 -7.65
C TRP A 156 -14.28 26.65 -6.50
N ASN A 157 -13.60 25.90 -5.64
CA ASN A 157 -14.20 25.30 -4.44
C ASN A 157 -14.81 26.37 -3.51
N ARG A 158 -14.15 27.52 -3.33
CA ARG A 158 -14.70 28.64 -2.54
C ARG A 158 -15.95 29.25 -3.17
N GLN A 159 -15.99 29.37 -4.49
CA GLN A 159 -17.15 29.88 -5.22
C GLN A 159 -18.33 28.89 -5.23
N HIS A 160 -18.06 27.61 -5.01
CA HIS A 160 -19.04 26.51 -4.94
C HIS A 160 -19.06 25.87 -3.55
N ALA A 161 -18.87 26.69 -2.51
CA ALA A 161 -18.70 26.20 -1.13
C ALA A 161 -19.92 25.42 -0.60
N ASP A 162 -21.12 25.71 -1.11
CA ASP A 162 -22.33 24.95 -0.80
C ASP A 162 -22.25 23.47 -1.21
N ARG A 163 -21.38 23.15 -2.19
CA ARG A 163 -21.16 21.79 -2.71
C ARG A 163 -19.82 21.21 -2.31
N GLU A 164 -18.75 21.99 -2.41
CA GLU A 164 -17.36 21.52 -2.24
C GLU A 164 -16.84 21.69 -0.81
N LEU A 165 -17.47 22.55 0.00
CA LEU A 165 -17.10 22.83 1.39
C LEU A 165 -18.33 22.74 2.33
N PRO A 166 -19.04 21.59 2.36
CA PRO A 166 -20.26 21.44 3.15
C PRO A 166 -19.98 21.59 4.66
N GLN A 167 -21.02 21.85 5.45
CA GLN A 167 -20.87 22.15 6.88
C GLN A 167 -20.16 21.04 7.66
N GLU A 168 -20.36 19.78 7.27
CA GLU A 168 -19.74 18.61 7.87
C GLU A 168 -18.23 18.54 7.57
N TYR A 169 -17.81 19.09 6.42
CA TYR A 169 -16.44 19.07 5.91
C TYR A 169 -16.05 20.41 5.27
N PRO A 170 -15.95 21.50 6.06
CA PRO A 170 -15.88 22.86 5.52
C PRO A 170 -14.47 23.26 5.08
N SER A 171 -13.57 22.30 4.84
CA SER A 171 -12.13 22.56 4.70
C SER A 171 -11.53 21.94 3.43
N GLN A 172 -10.67 22.71 2.80
CA GLN A 172 -9.74 22.29 1.75
C GLN A 172 -8.28 22.58 2.12
N SER A 173 -7.97 22.55 3.42
CA SER A 173 -6.66 22.98 3.96
C SER A 173 -5.46 22.30 3.33
N SER A 174 -5.58 21.05 2.88
CA SER A 174 -4.51 20.34 2.18
C SER A 174 -4.16 20.96 0.83
N LEU A 175 -5.18 21.42 0.06
CA LEU A 175 -4.96 22.12 -1.21
C LEU A 175 -4.33 23.49 -0.97
N GLU A 176 -4.81 24.21 0.03
CA GLU A 176 -4.30 25.54 0.41
C GLU A 176 -2.86 25.47 0.95
N SER A 177 -2.55 24.44 1.74
CA SER A 177 -1.20 24.20 2.27
C SER A 177 -0.21 23.86 1.17
N ALA A 178 -0.62 23.10 0.15
CA ALA A 178 0.23 22.82 -1.01
C ALA A 178 0.57 24.09 -1.81
N LEU A 179 -0.36 25.05 -1.94
CA LEU A 179 -0.09 26.37 -2.55
C LEU A 179 0.89 27.23 -1.75
N GLN A 180 1.02 26.96 -0.44
CA GLN A 180 1.88 27.70 0.48
C GLN A 180 3.20 26.96 0.78
N CYS A 181 3.47 25.84 0.10
CA CYS A 181 4.67 25.06 0.32
C CYS A 181 5.93 25.90 0.04
N ASN A 182 6.86 25.90 0.99
CA ASN A 182 8.12 26.64 0.92
C ASN A 182 9.36 25.72 0.88
N ILE A 183 9.16 24.41 0.73
CA ILE A 183 10.24 23.44 0.58
C ILE A 183 10.97 23.72 -0.74
N SER A 184 12.29 23.80 -0.70
CA SER A 184 13.11 23.98 -1.89
C SER A 184 13.31 22.67 -2.68
N VAL A 185 13.68 22.79 -3.96
CA VAL A 185 14.05 21.64 -4.81
C VAL A 185 15.14 20.79 -4.14
N THR A 186 16.13 21.44 -3.51
CA THR A 186 17.25 20.78 -2.82
C THR A 186 16.76 20.01 -1.59
N GLU A 187 15.99 20.65 -0.72
CA GLU A 187 15.43 19.99 0.47
C GLU A 187 14.56 18.78 0.08
N ASN A 188 13.70 18.93 -0.94
CA ASN A 188 12.91 17.81 -1.44
C ASN A 188 13.79 16.66 -1.96
N ALA A 189 14.83 16.97 -2.73
CA ALA A 189 15.75 15.96 -3.26
C ALA A 189 16.53 15.23 -2.15
N GLU A 190 16.97 15.95 -1.12
CA GLU A 190 17.66 15.40 0.04
C GLU A 190 16.72 14.51 0.88
N THR A 191 15.50 14.97 1.14
CA THR A 191 14.45 14.19 1.82
C THR A 191 14.13 12.90 1.05
N LEU A 192 13.97 12.98 -0.27
CA LEU A 192 13.71 11.80 -1.10
C LEU A 192 14.87 10.81 -1.04
N ALA A 193 16.11 11.29 -1.17
CA ALA A 193 17.31 10.45 -1.10
C ALA A 193 17.44 9.77 0.27
N PHE A 194 17.16 10.50 1.35
CA PHE A 194 17.14 9.97 2.71
C PHE A 194 16.10 8.86 2.85
N LEU A 195 14.84 9.10 2.44
CA LEU A 195 13.76 8.12 2.54
C LEU A 195 14.07 6.85 1.75
N ARG A 196 14.54 7.00 0.51
CA ARG A 196 14.92 5.87 -0.36
C ARG A 196 15.99 5.01 0.27
N LYS A 197 17.02 5.64 0.84
CA LYS A 197 18.11 4.94 1.54
C LYS A 197 17.61 4.24 2.81
N LEU A 198 16.89 4.97 3.67
CA LEU A 198 16.41 4.47 4.96
C LEU A 198 15.47 3.28 4.78
N ALA A 199 14.49 3.39 3.89
CA ALA A 199 13.45 2.38 3.73
C ALA A 199 13.87 1.22 2.81
N GLY A 200 14.69 1.48 1.79
CA GLY A 200 15.18 0.48 0.85
C GLY A 200 16.46 -0.20 1.35
N PRO A 201 17.67 0.26 0.95
CA PRO A 201 18.95 -0.37 1.30
C PRO A 201 19.17 -0.61 2.79
N ASP A 202 18.94 0.39 3.65
CA ASP A 202 19.21 0.27 5.10
C ASP A 202 18.05 -0.40 5.86
N GLY A 203 16.89 -0.51 5.22
CA GLY A 203 15.66 -1.05 5.76
C GLY A 203 15.33 -2.42 5.19
N ILE A 204 14.43 -2.46 4.20
CA ILE A 204 13.91 -3.70 3.60
C ILE A 204 15.05 -4.59 3.11
N ASP A 205 15.97 -4.07 2.29
CA ASP A 205 17.02 -4.90 1.68
C ASP A 205 17.99 -5.46 2.72
N ARG A 206 18.38 -4.64 3.71
CA ARG A 206 19.25 -5.08 4.80
C ARG A 206 18.64 -6.29 5.54
N ILE A 207 17.35 -6.24 5.85
CA ILE A 207 16.66 -7.30 6.58
C ILE A 207 16.43 -8.54 5.70
N LEU A 208 16.03 -8.34 4.44
CA LEU A 208 15.93 -9.45 3.48
C LEU A 208 17.28 -10.17 3.36
N ASN A 209 18.39 -9.45 3.23
CA ASN A 209 19.72 -10.05 3.08
C ASN A 209 20.23 -10.70 4.37
N LEU A 210 20.04 -10.07 5.53
CA LEU A 210 20.55 -10.56 6.82
C LEU A 210 19.99 -11.94 7.18
N PHE A 211 18.70 -12.15 6.92
CA PHE A 211 17.99 -13.39 7.27
C PHE A 211 17.74 -14.29 6.04
N ASN A 212 18.23 -13.88 4.86
CA ASN A 212 17.99 -14.52 3.57
C ASN A 212 16.48 -14.72 3.31
N LEU A 213 15.70 -13.64 3.37
CA LEU A 213 14.24 -13.65 3.23
C LEU A 213 13.79 -13.22 1.84
N ASP A 214 12.60 -13.66 1.47
CA ASP A 214 11.90 -13.32 0.23
C ASP A 214 10.92 -12.16 0.40
N ALA A 215 10.34 -12.03 1.59
CA ALA A 215 9.44 -10.94 1.94
C ALA A 215 9.46 -10.65 3.45
N ILE A 216 9.03 -9.44 3.80
CA ILE A 216 8.79 -9.02 5.18
C ILE A 216 7.31 -8.70 5.36
N ALA A 217 6.71 -9.29 6.38
CA ALA A 217 5.30 -9.25 6.69
C ALA A 217 5.01 -8.42 7.95
N SER A 218 3.80 -7.85 7.96
CA SER A 218 3.21 -7.12 9.09
C SER A 218 1.69 -7.23 9.02
N LEU A 219 0.98 -6.96 10.12
CA LEU A 219 -0.45 -6.66 10.03
C LEU A 219 -0.67 -5.49 9.06
N ALA A 220 -1.76 -5.52 8.30
CA ALA A 220 -2.05 -4.49 7.30
C ALA A 220 -2.22 -3.09 7.93
N ASP A 221 -2.75 -3.03 9.16
CA ASP A 221 -2.89 -1.82 9.98
C ASP A 221 -1.55 -1.43 10.65
N SER A 222 -0.47 -1.35 9.86
CA SER A 222 0.88 -1.03 10.30
C SER A 222 1.60 -0.07 9.35
N PRO A 223 2.77 0.48 9.74
CA PRO A 223 3.53 1.40 8.90
C PRO A 223 4.16 0.80 7.63
N LEU A 224 4.04 -0.51 7.38
CA LEU A 224 4.78 -1.17 6.29
C LEU A 224 4.47 -0.59 4.90
N SER A 225 3.24 -0.16 4.65
CA SER A 225 2.85 0.49 3.39
C SER A 225 3.62 1.81 3.16
N SER A 226 3.84 2.59 4.22
CA SER A 226 4.59 3.84 4.17
C SER A 226 6.07 3.56 3.93
N VAL A 227 6.64 2.55 4.58
CA VAL A 227 8.03 2.14 4.37
C VAL A 227 8.24 1.62 2.94
N ALA A 228 7.35 0.77 2.43
CA ALA A 228 7.42 0.29 1.05
C ALA A 228 7.28 1.45 0.03
N SER A 229 6.41 2.42 0.28
CA SER A 229 6.27 3.63 -0.54
C SER A 229 7.53 4.51 -0.50
N ALA A 230 8.09 4.73 0.69
CA ALA A 230 9.35 5.46 0.89
C ALA A 230 10.56 4.77 0.26
N ALA A 231 10.55 3.44 0.12
CA ALA A 231 11.55 2.69 -0.65
C ALA A 231 11.26 2.70 -2.17
N GLY A 232 9.99 2.88 -2.55
CA GLY A 232 9.51 2.70 -3.92
C GLY A 232 9.34 1.24 -4.31
N TYR A 233 9.23 0.34 -3.34
CA TYR A 233 9.26 -1.12 -3.49
C TYR A 233 7.85 -1.71 -3.61
N PRO A 234 7.71 -2.96 -4.07
CA PRO A 234 6.40 -3.56 -4.24
C PRO A 234 5.85 -4.07 -2.89
N ILE A 235 4.54 -3.95 -2.70
CA ILE A 235 3.83 -4.43 -1.51
C ILE A 235 2.48 -5.03 -1.89
N ALA A 236 2.14 -6.16 -1.26
CA ALA A 236 0.87 -6.84 -1.43
C ALA A 236 0.19 -7.06 -0.08
N THR A 237 -1.14 -7.17 -0.09
CA THR A 237 -1.94 -7.46 1.11
C THR A 237 -2.82 -8.65 0.82
N MET A 238 -2.85 -9.60 1.76
CA MET A 238 -3.72 -10.77 1.72
C MET A 238 -4.69 -10.74 2.90
N PRO A 239 -5.94 -11.23 2.73
CA PRO A 239 -6.87 -11.39 3.84
C PRO A 239 -6.31 -12.35 4.90
N LEU A 240 -6.49 -12.00 6.18
CA LEU A 240 -6.08 -12.81 7.32
C LEU A 240 -7.29 -13.23 8.18
N GLY A 241 -8.26 -12.34 8.35
CA GLY A 241 -9.45 -12.65 9.13
C GLY A 241 -10.52 -11.56 9.08
N ILE A 242 -11.58 -11.77 9.87
CA ILE A 242 -12.68 -10.83 10.07
C ILE A 242 -12.84 -10.65 11.57
N LEU A 243 -12.91 -9.42 12.05
CA LEU A 243 -13.11 -9.12 13.46
C LEU A 243 -14.49 -9.58 13.91
N ASP A 244 -14.56 -10.31 15.02
CA ASP A 244 -15.81 -10.87 15.56
C ASP A 244 -16.73 -9.75 16.06
N MET A 245 -16.13 -8.69 16.62
CA MET A 245 -16.87 -7.57 17.24
C MET A 245 -17.71 -6.74 16.26
N ASN A 246 -17.33 -6.66 14.99
CA ASN A 246 -17.96 -5.74 14.04
C ASN A 246 -17.91 -6.19 12.57
N GLY A 247 -17.39 -7.37 12.26
CA GLY A 247 -17.31 -7.88 10.90
C GLY A 247 -16.28 -7.18 10.00
N ARG A 248 -15.41 -6.33 10.54
CA ARG A 248 -14.36 -5.64 9.77
C ARG A 248 -13.28 -6.65 9.32
N PRO A 249 -12.97 -6.76 8.01
CA PRO A 249 -11.86 -7.59 7.57
C PRO A 249 -10.52 -6.98 7.97
N PHE A 250 -9.55 -7.83 8.29
CA PHE A 250 -8.16 -7.43 8.49
C PHE A 250 -7.23 -8.39 7.73
N GLY A 251 -6.02 -7.91 7.43
CA GLY A 251 -5.10 -8.60 6.53
C GLY A 251 -3.66 -8.57 7.01
N ILE A 252 -2.83 -9.24 6.25
CA ILE A 252 -1.38 -9.21 6.35
C ILE A 252 -0.81 -8.52 5.11
N SER A 253 0.09 -7.56 5.31
CA SER A 253 0.81 -6.88 4.24
C SER A 253 2.23 -7.40 4.17
N MET A 254 2.73 -7.65 2.96
CA MET A 254 4.08 -8.12 2.70
C MET A 254 4.77 -7.27 1.64
N THR A 255 6.01 -6.86 1.92
CA THR A 255 6.88 -6.16 0.98
C THR A 255 8.04 -7.06 0.58
N ALA A 256 8.47 -6.97 -0.68
CA ALA A 256 9.68 -7.61 -1.19
C ALA A 256 10.72 -6.55 -1.60
N GLY A 257 11.89 -6.99 -2.07
CA GLY A 257 12.90 -6.10 -2.63
C GLY A 257 12.44 -5.43 -3.93
N LYS A 258 13.17 -4.40 -4.37
CA LYS A 258 12.88 -3.69 -5.63
C LYS A 258 12.77 -4.66 -6.81
N HIS A 259 11.72 -4.52 -7.63
CA HIS A 259 11.47 -5.39 -8.80
C HIS A 259 11.30 -6.89 -8.48
N GLN A 260 10.94 -7.24 -7.24
CA GLN A 260 10.67 -8.62 -6.82
C GLN A 260 9.17 -8.92 -6.68
N GLU A 261 8.32 -8.31 -7.52
CA GLU A 261 6.87 -8.55 -7.55
C GLU A 261 6.53 -10.04 -7.69
N LYS A 262 7.35 -10.79 -8.44
CA LYS A 262 7.21 -12.24 -8.64
C LYS A 262 7.12 -13.00 -7.33
N LYS A 263 7.97 -12.65 -6.34
CA LYS A 263 7.95 -13.27 -5.02
C LYS A 263 6.62 -13.00 -4.30
N LEU A 264 6.11 -11.78 -4.40
CA LEU A 264 4.81 -11.43 -3.81
C LEU A 264 3.67 -12.18 -4.49
N PHE A 265 3.71 -12.39 -5.81
CA PHE A 265 2.70 -13.21 -6.50
C PHE A 265 2.78 -14.69 -6.13
N GLN A 266 3.98 -15.26 -6.00
CA GLN A 266 4.17 -16.62 -5.49
C GLN A 266 3.61 -16.76 -4.08
N ILE A 267 3.91 -15.80 -3.20
CA ILE A 267 3.36 -15.77 -1.82
C ILE A 267 1.84 -15.67 -1.85
N MET A 268 1.26 -14.73 -2.61
CA MET A 268 -0.20 -14.56 -2.67
C MET A 268 -0.90 -15.82 -3.20
N SER A 269 -0.33 -16.45 -4.23
CA SER A 269 -0.76 -17.73 -4.79
C SER A 269 -0.74 -18.84 -3.73
N ALA A 270 0.38 -19.00 -3.01
CA ALA A 270 0.52 -19.97 -1.93
C ALA A 270 -0.41 -19.67 -0.74
N TRP A 271 -0.67 -18.39 -0.46
CA TRP A 271 -1.55 -17.95 0.63
C TRP A 271 -2.98 -18.49 0.49
N GLU A 272 -3.47 -18.72 -0.74
CA GLU A 272 -4.80 -19.33 -0.95
C GLU A 272 -4.93 -20.73 -0.34
N THR A 273 -3.81 -21.44 -0.13
CA THR A 273 -3.83 -22.76 0.53
C THR A 273 -4.20 -22.70 2.01
N LEU A 274 -4.14 -21.52 2.64
CA LEU A 274 -4.47 -21.33 4.05
C LEU A 274 -5.98 -21.35 4.33
N GLY A 275 -6.81 -21.25 3.29
CA GLY A 275 -8.25 -21.37 3.40
C GLY A 275 -9.00 -20.43 2.48
N ALA A 276 -10.29 -20.70 2.31
CA ALA A 276 -11.17 -19.87 1.51
C ALA A 276 -11.36 -18.49 2.16
N ARG A 277 -11.16 -17.45 1.35
CA ARG A 277 -11.50 -16.08 1.72
C ARG A 277 -12.98 -15.98 2.13
N GLN A 278 -13.23 -15.35 3.26
CA GLN A 278 -14.59 -14.98 3.67
C GLN A 278 -14.88 -13.53 3.26
N PRO A 279 -15.99 -13.26 2.55
CA PRO A 279 -16.46 -11.90 2.34
C PRO A 279 -16.92 -11.28 3.69
N PRO A 280 -16.83 -9.95 3.86
CA PRO A 280 -17.36 -9.29 5.04
C PRO A 280 -18.86 -9.60 5.23
N PRO A 281 -19.35 -9.85 6.46
CA PRO A 281 -20.74 -10.21 6.70
C PRO A 281 -21.74 -9.20 6.13
N ALA A 282 -21.46 -7.90 6.25
CA ALA A 282 -22.31 -6.84 5.71
C ALA A 282 -22.51 -6.96 4.19
N LEU A 283 -21.47 -7.36 3.44
CA LEU A 283 -21.59 -7.58 2.00
C LEU A 283 -22.48 -8.79 1.68
N MET A 284 -22.42 -9.84 2.51
CA MET A 284 -23.27 -11.01 2.34
C MET A 284 -24.74 -10.71 2.64
N GLU A 285 -25.02 -9.86 3.64
CA GLU A 285 -26.37 -9.39 3.93
C GLU A 285 -26.97 -8.64 2.74
N GLU A 286 -26.22 -7.72 2.13
CA GLU A 286 -26.65 -7.00 0.93
C GLU A 286 -26.93 -7.94 -0.25
N ILE A 287 -26.03 -8.90 -0.51
CA ILE A 287 -26.21 -9.88 -1.60
C ILE A 287 -27.48 -10.72 -1.37
N ASN A 288 -27.69 -11.19 -0.14
CA ASN A 288 -28.86 -12.00 0.20
C ASN A 288 -30.17 -11.19 0.10
N GLN A 289 -30.14 -9.89 0.38
CA GLN A 289 -31.29 -9.00 0.20
C GLN A 289 -31.53 -8.65 -1.28
N ALA A 290 -30.49 -8.65 -2.11
CA ALA A 290 -30.57 -8.30 -3.53
C ALA A 290 -31.00 -9.46 -4.45
N GLN A 291 -31.01 -10.71 -3.97
CA GLN A 291 -31.56 -11.83 -4.74
C GLN A 291 -33.08 -11.96 -4.49
N PRO A 292 -33.93 -11.72 -5.52
CA PRO A 292 -35.36 -11.96 -5.38
C PRO A 292 -35.63 -13.45 -5.23
N SER A 293 -36.68 -13.76 -4.45
CA SER A 293 -37.16 -15.11 -4.13
C SER A 293 -37.47 -15.96 -5.37
#